data_AF-A0A8J7GCF8-F1
#
_entry.id   AF-A0A8J7GCF8-F1
#
_cell.length_a   1.000
_cell.length_b   1.000
_cell.length_c   1.000
_cell.angle_alpha   90.00
_cell.angle_beta   90.00
_cell.angle_gamma   90.00
#
_symmetry.space_group_name_H-M   'P 1'
#
loop_
_entity.id
_entity.type
_entity.pdbx_description
1 polymer ?
#
loop_
_entity_poly.entity_id
_entity_poly.type
_entity_poly.pdbx_seq_one_letter_code
_entity_poly.pdbx_strand_id
1 'polypeptide(L)'
;MTILRPPRPPLVDKALTQARTWCAGHVIDDRPALVHAVRVAVTLGQHVPGAPEHLVAAALLHDAPELASTEVPLDRVLAAWFGVRVRDIVRALEVEHHALDGPNPIIDTSDREVLLASTADKIVAISSLLRRARASGDVDRFFAARPALLGLLGHFGAFADAGVGIVPPSMTTALRDVLVLLDRATAHARAAAS
;
A
#
# COMPACT_ATOMS: atom_id res chain seq x y z
N MET A 1 -12.84 -4.23 16.49
CA MET A 1 -11.63 -5.00 16.85
C MET A 1 -10.76 -5.12 15.60
N THR A 2 -9.44 -4.98 15.69
CA THR A 2 -8.54 -5.01 14.52
C THR A 2 -8.01 -6.42 14.27
N ILE A 3 -7.67 -6.74 13.02
CA ILE A 3 -7.08 -8.04 12.63
C ILE A 3 -5.74 -8.36 13.30
N LEU A 4 -5.08 -7.35 13.87
CA LEU A 4 -3.83 -7.49 14.62
C LEU A 4 -4.01 -7.51 16.15
N ARG A 5 -5.24 -7.57 16.66
CA ARG A 5 -5.49 -7.66 18.11
C ARG A 5 -5.22 -9.10 18.59
N PRO A 6 -4.50 -9.31 19.72
CA PRO A 6 -4.34 -10.65 20.30
C PRO A 6 -5.68 -11.28 20.76
N PRO A 7 -5.80 -12.62 20.75
CA PRO A 7 -4.84 -13.57 20.17
C PRO A 7 -4.85 -13.49 18.64
N ARG A 8 -3.64 -13.46 18.06
CA ARG A 8 -3.42 -13.37 16.62
C ARG A 8 -3.06 -14.75 16.07
N PRO A 9 -3.35 -15.02 14.79
CA PRO A 9 -2.86 -16.24 14.16
C PRO A 9 -1.33 -16.32 14.15
N PRO A 10 -0.72 -17.51 14.32
CA PRO A 10 0.74 -17.66 14.43
C PRO A 10 1.51 -17.10 13.23
N LEU A 11 0.98 -17.26 12.01
CA LEU A 11 1.60 -16.74 10.80
C LEU A 11 1.67 -15.20 10.81
N VAL A 12 0.60 -14.55 11.27
CA VAL A 12 0.50 -13.09 11.39
C VAL A 12 1.45 -12.57 12.47
N ASP A 13 1.59 -13.28 13.59
CA ASP A 13 2.54 -12.94 14.65
C ASP A 13 3.99 -13.00 14.18
N LYS A 14 4.32 -14.06 13.43
CA LYS A 14 5.63 -14.23 12.81
C LYS A 14 5.89 -13.10 11.81
N ALA A 15 4.93 -12.79 10.95
CA ALA A 15 5.05 -11.73 9.94
C ALA A 15 5.23 -10.35 10.60
N LEU A 16 4.46 -10.02 11.64
CA LEU A 16 4.61 -8.76 12.37
C LEU A 16 5.98 -8.64 13.04
N THR A 17 6.48 -9.74 13.60
CA THR A 17 7.82 -9.78 14.18
C THR A 17 8.89 -9.54 13.13
N GLN A 18 8.76 -10.16 11.96
CA GLN A 18 9.71 -9.96 10.86
C GLN A 18 9.63 -8.54 10.28
N ALA A 19 8.41 -7.99 10.13
CA ALA A 19 8.20 -6.61 9.69
C ALA A 19 8.88 -5.62 10.64
N ARG A 20 8.84 -5.84 11.96
CA ARG A 20 9.58 -5.01 12.93
C ARG A 20 11.09 -5.00 12.65
N THR A 21 11.66 -6.16 12.33
CA THR A 21 13.08 -6.30 12.04
C THR A 21 13.45 -5.58 10.74
N TRP A 22 12.73 -5.82 9.64
CA TRP A 22 13.05 -5.23 8.35
C TRP A 22 12.69 -3.74 8.26
N CYS A 23 11.67 -3.27 8.98
CA CYS A 23 11.34 -1.85 9.04
C CYS A 23 12.25 -1.05 9.99
N ALA A 24 13.12 -1.69 10.78
CA ALA A 24 13.90 -1.01 11.81
C ALA A 24 14.87 0.00 11.16
N GLY A 25 14.78 1.27 11.57
CA GLY A 25 15.60 2.35 11.02
C GLY A 25 15.09 2.95 9.70
N HIS A 26 14.06 2.36 9.09
CA HIS A 26 13.46 2.87 7.85
C HIS A 26 12.31 3.83 8.12
N VAL A 27 12.13 4.78 7.19
CA VAL A 27 11.09 5.82 7.24
C VAL A 27 10.28 5.79 5.96
N ILE A 28 8.96 5.73 6.09
CA ILE A 28 7.98 5.88 5.01
C ILE A 28 6.99 6.97 5.43
N ASP A 29 6.69 7.90 4.54
CA ASP A 29 5.78 9.02 4.81
C ASP A 29 6.12 9.85 6.07
N ASP A 30 7.41 10.11 6.28
CA ASP A 30 7.94 10.85 7.44
C ASP A 30 7.60 10.18 8.79
N ARG A 31 7.37 8.85 8.78
CA ARG A 31 7.09 8.03 9.97
C ARG A 31 7.88 6.72 9.91
N PRO A 32 8.06 6.02 11.05
CA PRO A 32 8.67 4.69 11.03
C PRO A 32 7.91 3.74 10.08
N ALA A 33 8.64 3.05 9.20
CA ALA A 33 8.05 2.22 8.13
C ALA A 33 7.05 1.17 8.66
N LEU A 34 7.31 0.61 9.85
CA LEU A 34 6.41 -0.35 10.50
C LEU A 34 4.98 0.20 10.68
N VAL A 35 4.83 1.51 10.89
CA VAL A 35 3.51 2.15 11.05
C VAL A 35 2.70 2.06 9.75
N HIS A 36 3.36 2.17 8.59
CA HIS A 36 2.73 2.01 7.28
C HIS A 36 2.23 0.57 7.10
N ALA A 37 3.12 -0.42 7.19
CA ALA A 37 2.79 -1.84 7.05
C ALA A 37 1.65 -2.30 7.99
N VAL A 38 1.68 -1.85 9.26
CA VAL A 38 0.60 -2.15 10.22
C VAL A 38 -0.72 -1.52 9.81
N ARG A 39 -0.72 -0.29 9.30
CA ARG A 39 -1.93 0.38 8.82
C ARG A 39 -2.50 -0.33 7.59
N VAL A 40 -1.67 -0.74 6.65
CA VAL A 40 -2.10 -1.50 5.47
C VAL A 40 -2.82 -2.79 5.90
N ALA A 41 -2.22 -3.57 6.80
CA ALA A 41 -2.84 -4.79 7.32
C ALA A 41 -4.15 -4.52 8.08
N VAL A 42 -4.23 -3.44 8.86
CA VAL A 42 -5.46 -3.05 9.56
C VAL A 42 -6.55 -2.62 8.58
N THR A 43 -6.22 -1.78 7.60
CA THR A 43 -7.15 -1.33 6.54
C THR A 43 -7.68 -2.53 5.75
N LEU A 44 -6.81 -3.46 5.37
CA LEU A 44 -7.22 -4.72 4.74
C LEU A 44 -8.25 -5.46 5.61
N GLY A 45 -7.96 -5.69 6.89
CA GLY A 45 -8.85 -6.41 7.80
C GLY A 45 -10.17 -5.69 8.12
N GLN A 46 -10.22 -4.36 7.99
CA GLN A 46 -11.45 -3.58 8.12
C GLN A 46 -12.41 -3.82 6.94
N HIS A 47 -11.87 -3.96 5.73
CA HIS A 47 -12.65 -4.12 4.51
C HIS A 47 -12.88 -5.59 4.11
N VAL A 48 -12.02 -6.49 4.57
CA VAL A 48 -12.08 -7.94 4.33
C VAL A 48 -12.16 -8.68 5.67
N PRO A 49 -13.33 -8.71 6.34
CA PRO A 49 -13.50 -9.52 7.54
C PRO A 49 -13.19 -10.99 7.25
N GLY A 50 -12.32 -11.60 8.06
CA GLY A 50 -11.86 -12.97 7.83
C GLY A 50 -10.85 -13.11 6.70
N ALA A 51 -10.11 -12.04 6.35
CA ALA A 51 -8.98 -12.13 5.42
C ALA A 51 -8.06 -13.30 5.79
N PRO A 52 -7.65 -14.14 4.83
CA PRO A 52 -6.74 -15.25 5.08
C PRO A 52 -5.44 -14.79 5.73
N GLU A 53 -4.87 -15.63 6.60
CA GLU A 53 -3.66 -15.29 7.36
C GLU A 53 -2.48 -14.93 6.46
N HIS A 54 -2.33 -15.61 5.31
CA HIS A 54 -1.27 -15.33 4.34
C HIS A 54 -1.42 -13.95 3.70
N LEU A 55 -2.64 -13.49 3.44
CA LEU A 55 -2.88 -12.17 2.87
C LEU A 55 -2.55 -11.07 3.88
N VAL A 56 -2.90 -11.26 5.16
CA VAL A 56 -2.50 -10.34 6.24
C VAL A 56 -0.99 -10.32 6.42
N ALA A 57 -0.34 -11.49 6.38
CA ALA A 57 1.11 -11.61 6.44
C ALA A 57 1.80 -10.91 5.26
N ALA A 58 1.27 -11.08 4.04
CA ALA A 58 1.77 -10.40 2.86
C ALA A 58 1.63 -8.87 2.98
N ALA A 59 0.48 -8.37 3.44
CA ALA A 59 0.28 -6.94 3.69
C ALA A 59 1.28 -6.37 4.72
N LEU A 60 1.62 -7.13 5.77
CA LEU A 60 2.64 -6.72 6.75
C LEU A 60 4.07 -6.71 6.18
N LEU A 61 4.33 -7.47 5.13
CA LEU A 61 5.66 -7.68 4.55
C LEU A 61 5.79 -7.09 3.14
N HIS A 62 4.81 -6.33 2.65
CA HIS A 62 4.77 -5.91 1.25
C HIS A 62 5.95 -5.02 0.86
N ASP A 63 6.41 -4.15 1.75
CA ASP A 63 7.61 -3.31 1.54
C ASP A 63 8.94 -4.06 1.76
N ALA A 64 8.91 -5.34 2.14
CA ALA A 64 10.14 -6.09 2.42
C ALA A 64 11.19 -6.06 1.29
N PRO A 65 10.83 -6.06 -0.01
CA PRO A 65 11.81 -5.95 -1.09
C PRO A 65 12.63 -4.66 -1.05
N GLU A 66 12.06 -3.56 -0.55
CA GLU A 66 12.76 -2.27 -0.42
C GLU A 66 13.47 -2.11 0.94
N LEU A 67 13.02 -2.82 1.97
CA LEU A 67 13.44 -2.60 3.36
C LEU A 67 14.36 -3.68 3.92
N ALA A 68 14.29 -4.91 3.42
CA ALA A 68 15.17 -5.97 3.88
C ALA A 68 16.61 -5.72 3.40
N SER A 69 17.60 -6.19 4.18
CA SER A 69 19.00 -6.18 3.74
C SER A 69 19.14 -6.96 2.43
N THR A 70 19.93 -6.44 1.49
CA THR A 70 20.23 -7.07 0.20
C THR A 70 20.95 -8.43 0.34
N GLU A 71 21.52 -8.71 1.51
CA GLU A 71 22.15 -10.00 1.83
C GLU A 71 21.11 -11.09 2.15
N VAL A 72 19.87 -10.70 2.44
CA VAL A 72 18.78 -11.64 2.72
C VAL A 72 18.31 -12.25 1.41
N PRO A 73 18.30 -13.60 1.26
CA PRO A 73 17.71 -14.25 0.10
C PRO A 73 16.18 -14.20 0.20
N LEU A 74 15.60 -13.02 -0.10
CA LEU A 74 14.24 -12.65 0.28
C LEU A 74 13.18 -13.66 -0.21
N ASP A 75 13.24 -14.09 -1.47
CA ASP A 75 12.30 -15.08 -2.02
C ASP A 75 12.31 -16.40 -1.25
N ARG A 76 13.52 -16.87 -0.92
CA ARG A 76 13.70 -18.12 -0.18
C ARG A 76 13.14 -17.96 1.23
N VAL A 77 13.41 -16.83 1.89
CA VAL A 77 12.90 -16.55 3.23
C VAL A 77 11.38 -16.45 3.21
N LEU A 78 10.80 -15.65 2.30
CA LEU A 78 9.35 -15.47 2.19
C LEU A 78 8.64 -16.81 1.96
N ALA A 79 9.10 -17.58 0.98
CA ALA A 79 8.50 -18.88 0.66
C ALA A 79 8.65 -19.90 1.80
N ALA A 80 9.84 -20.00 2.41
CA ALA A 80 10.10 -21.00 3.44
C ALA A 80 9.44 -20.66 4.78
N TRP A 81 9.34 -19.38 5.14
CA TRP A 81 8.91 -18.96 6.47
C TRP A 81 7.44 -18.58 6.53
N PHE A 82 6.88 -18.07 5.44
CA PHE A 82 5.52 -17.56 5.38
C PHE A 82 4.66 -18.25 4.31
N GLY A 83 5.27 -19.06 3.46
CA GLY A 83 4.61 -19.81 2.41
C GLY A 83 4.75 -19.15 1.04
N VAL A 84 4.62 -19.96 -0.02
CA VAL A 84 4.76 -19.53 -1.42
C VAL A 84 3.79 -18.40 -1.74
N ARG A 85 2.56 -18.47 -1.23
CA ARG A 85 1.55 -17.47 -1.50
C ARG A 85 1.90 -16.07 -0.98
N VAL A 86 2.52 -15.99 0.20
CA VAL A 86 2.99 -14.70 0.75
C VAL A 86 4.07 -14.11 -0.15
N ARG A 87 5.03 -14.94 -0.58
CA ARG A 87 6.09 -14.53 -1.51
C ARG A 87 5.50 -14.01 -2.82
N ASP A 88 4.55 -14.72 -3.42
CA ASP A 88 3.97 -14.34 -4.70
C ASP A 88 3.22 -13.00 -4.62
N ILE A 89 2.45 -12.77 -3.54
CA ILE A 89 1.76 -11.49 -3.33
C ILE A 89 2.78 -10.36 -3.15
N VAL A 90 3.80 -10.54 -2.30
CA VAL A 90 4.84 -9.52 -2.05
C VAL A 90 5.57 -9.15 -3.36
N ARG A 91 5.90 -10.14 -4.20
CA ARG A 91 6.56 -9.86 -5.49
C ARG A 91 5.64 -9.18 -6.48
N ALA A 92 4.35 -9.51 -6.52
CA ALA A 92 3.40 -8.81 -7.36
C ALA A 92 3.27 -7.33 -6.95
N LEU A 93 3.28 -7.04 -5.65
CA LEU A 93 3.25 -5.67 -5.13
C LEU A 93 4.54 -4.90 -5.43
N GLU A 94 5.70 -5.53 -5.32
CA GLU A 94 6.98 -4.92 -5.74
C GLU A 94 6.99 -4.56 -7.24
N VAL A 95 6.54 -5.48 -8.09
CA VAL A 95 6.42 -5.22 -9.54
C VAL A 95 5.50 -4.04 -9.81
N GLU A 96 4.39 -3.94 -9.08
CA GLU A 96 3.49 -2.80 -9.16
C GLU A 96 4.16 -1.50 -8.70
N HIS A 97 4.82 -1.51 -7.54
CA HIS A 97 5.53 -0.34 -7.00
C HIS A 97 6.58 0.19 -8.00
N HIS A 98 7.38 -0.70 -8.58
CA HIS A 98 8.34 -0.32 -9.62
C HIS A 98 7.67 0.17 -10.92
N ALA A 99 6.51 -0.38 -11.28
CA ALA A 99 5.78 0.08 -12.46
C ALA A 99 5.32 1.55 -12.31
N LEU A 100 5.02 2.00 -11.08
CA LEU A 100 4.60 3.38 -10.81
C LEU A 100 5.71 4.42 -11.07
N ASP A 101 6.98 4.01 -11.11
CA ASP A 101 8.10 4.87 -11.52
C ASP A 101 8.22 5.01 -13.05
N GLY A 102 7.54 4.14 -13.80
CA GLY A 102 7.56 4.09 -15.25
C GLY A 102 6.39 4.82 -15.93
N PRO A 103 6.48 5.06 -17.24
CA PRO A 103 5.35 5.59 -18.01
C PRO A 103 4.26 4.51 -18.17
N ASN A 104 3.00 4.91 -17.98
CA ASN A 104 1.81 4.07 -18.21
C ASN A 104 1.83 2.71 -17.47
N PRO A 105 1.87 2.70 -16.12
CA PRO A 105 1.85 1.47 -15.34
C PRO A 105 0.65 0.58 -15.67
N ILE A 106 0.91 -0.71 -15.82
CA ILE A 106 -0.12 -1.72 -16.09
C ILE A 106 -0.93 -1.97 -14.81
N ILE A 107 -2.25 -2.06 -14.95
CA ILE A 107 -3.15 -2.48 -13.88
C ILE A 107 -3.48 -3.96 -14.10
N ASP A 108 -2.92 -4.83 -13.27
CA ASP A 108 -3.24 -6.26 -13.28
C ASP A 108 -4.36 -6.56 -12.27
N THR A 109 -5.47 -7.12 -12.77
CA THR A 109 -6.64 -7.51 -11.97
C THR A 109 -6.84 -9.03 -11.90
N SER A 110 -5.90 -9.81 -12.45
CA SER A 110 -6.00 -11.27 -12.53
C SER A 110 -5.93 -11.95 -11.15
N ASP A 111 -5.20 -11.35 -10.21
CA ASP A 111 -5.04 -11.86 -8.85
C ASP A 111 -5.79 -10.97 -7.84
N ARG A 112 -6.92 -11.51 -7.36
CA ARG A 112 -7.77 -10.81 -6.39
C ARG A 112 -7.06 -10.48 -5.09
N GLU A 113 -6.20 -11.35 -4.56
CA GLU A 113 -5.57 -11.07 -3.25
C GLU A 113 -4.48 -10.02 -3.37
N VAL A 114 -3.74 -10.00 -4.49
CA VAL A 114 -2.82 -8.89 -4.82
C VAL A 114 -3.60 -7.58 -4.90
N LEU A 115 -4.73 -7.57 -5.60
CA LEU A 115 -5.55 -6.37 -5.74
C LEU A 115 -6.09 -5.87 -4.40
N LEU A 116 -6.47 -6.78 -3.49
CA LEU A 116 -6.86 -6.43 -2.12
C LEU A 116 -5.72 -5.76 -1.34
N ALA A 117 -4.53 -6.36 -1.35
CA ALA A 117 -3.38 -5.81 -0.64
C ALA A 117 -2.95 -4.46 -1.22
N SER A 118 -2.86 -4.35 -2.55
CA SER A 118 -2.53 -3.12 -3.26
C SER A 118 -3.54 -2.00 -3.01
N THR A 119 -4.84 -2.33 -2.99
CA THR A 119 -5.89 -1.34 -2.67
C THR A 119 -5.74 -0.84 -1.23
N ALA A 120 -5.42 -1.73 -0.27
CA ALA A 120 -5.21 -1.33 1.13
C ALA A 120 -4.00 -0.40 1.26
N ASP A 121 -2.90 -0.73 0.58
CA ASP A 121 -1.69 0.09 0.53
C ASP A 121 -1.98 1.49 -0.03
N LYS A 122 -2.62 1.58 -1.20
CA LYS A 122 -2.99 2.87 -1.82
C LYS A 122 -3.89 3.73 -0.94
N ILE A 123 -4.88 3.14 -0.26
CA ILE A 123 -5.73 3.88 0.69
C ILE A 123 -4.87 4.52 1.78
N VAL A 124 -3.92 3.76 2.36
CA VAL A 124 -3.05 4.24 3.44
C VAL A 124 -2.05 5.27 2.93
N ALA A 125 -1.37 5.01 1.82
CA ALA A 125 -0.36 5.89 1.22
C ALA A 125 -0.98 7.25 0.83
N ILE A 126 -2.11 7.25 0.12
CA ILE A 126 -2.79 8.49 -0.30
C ILE A 126 -3.32 9.27 0.91
N SER A 127 -3.91 8.58 1.89
CA SER A 127 -4.37 9.22 3.14
C SER A 127 -3.22 9.89 3.88
N SER A 128 -2.06 9.21 3.93
CA SER A 128 -0.86 9.70 4.59
C SER A 128 -0.28 10.92 3.86
N LEU A 129 -0.22 10.87 2.54
CA LEU A 129 0.18 11.96 1.65
C LEU A 129 -0.70 13.20 1.86
N LEU A 130 -2.03 13.05 1.86
CA LEU A 130 -2.98 14.13 2.12
C LEU A 130 -2.80 14.76 3.51
N ARG A 131 -2.59 13.93 4.53
CA ARG A 131 -2.31 14.41 5.90
C ARG A 131 -1.01 15.23 5.93
N ARG A 132 0.04 14.80 5.22
CA ARG A 132 1.31 15.52 5.15
C ARG A 132 1.19 16.85 4.40
N ALA A 133 0.46 16.86 3.29
CA ALA A 133 0.16 18.09 2.56
C ALA A 133 -0.57 19.12 3.45
N ARG A 134 -1.50 18.67 4.29
CA ARG A 134 -2.15 19.57 5.27
C ARG A 134 -1.18 20.05 6.35
N ALA A 135 -0.31 19.16 6.83
CA ALA A 135 0.63 19.48 7.89
C ALA A 135 1.78 20.41 7.42
N SER A 136 2.06 20.51 6.12
CA SER A 136 3.07 21.44 5.59
C SER A 136 2.65 22.91 5.70
N GLY A 137 1.36 23.20 5.87
CA GLY A 137 0.81 24.56 5.85
C GLY A 137 0.68 25.19 4.45
N ASP A 138 1.21 24.54 3.43
CA ASP A 138 1.14 24.96 2.02
C ASP A 138 0.95 23.70 1.15
N VAL A 139 -0.32 23.41 0.87
CA VAL A 139 -0.75 22.22 0.11
C VAL A 139 -0.32 22.32 -1.35
N ASP A 140 -0.45 23.52 -1.93
CA ASP A 140 -0.15 23.75 -3.34
C ASP A 140 1.35 23.56 -3.61
N ARG A 141 2.21 24.18 -2.79
CA ARG A 141 3.66 23.97 -2.89
C ARG A 141 4.06 22.53 -2.61
N PHE A 142 3.38 21.86 -1.68
CA PHE A 142 3.64 20.46 -1.38
C PHE A 142 3.41 19.59 -2.62
N PHE A 143 2.32 19.78 -3.36
CA PHE A 143 2.05 18.99 -4.56
C PHE A 143 2.83 19.46 -5.80
N ALA A 144 3.10 20.76 -5.94
CA ALA A 144 3.93 21.29 -7.02
C ALA A 144 5.35 20.69 -7.03
N ALA A 145 5.89 20.35 -5.85
CA ALA A 145 7.17 19.68 -5.70
C ALA A 145 7.15 18.17 -6.07
N ARG A 146 6.01 17.63 -6.52
CA ARG A 146 5.80 16.18 -6.75
C ARG A 146 5.18 15.90 -8.14
N PRO A 147 5.85 16.27 -9.24
CA PRO A 147 5.29 16.13 -10.59
C PRO A 147 5.00 14.68 -10.99
N ALA A 148 5.83 13.71 -10.56
CA ALA A 148 5.61 12.29 -10.84
C ALA A 148 4.26 11.80 -10.29
N LEU A 149 3.95 12.16 -9.04
CA LEU A 149 2.66 11.85 -8.42
C LEU A 149 1.48 12.48 -9.19
N LEU A 150 1.62 13.72 -9.67
CA LEU A 150 0.56 14.38 -10.44
C LEU A 150 0.30 13.63 -11.76
N GLY A 151 1.34 13.06 -12.38
CA GLY A 151 1.21 12.19 -13.55
C GLY A 151 0.46 10.88 -13.28
N LEU A 152 0.45 10.38 -12.03
CA LEU A 152 -0.20 9.13 -11.65
C LEU A 152 -1.68 9.26 -11.28
N LEU A 153 -2.24 10.47 -11.20
CA LEU A 153 -3.64 10.66 -10.76
C LEU A 153 -4.64 9.93 -11.67
N GLY A 154 -4.42 9.98 -12.98
CA GLY A 154 -5.25 9.23 -13.95
C GLY A 154 -5.12 7.72 -13.76
N HIS A 155 -3.92 7.22 -13.47
CA HIS A 155 -3.69 5.81 -13.19
C HIS A 155 -4.42 5.35 -11.91
N PHE A 156 -4.38 6.12 -10.83
CA PHE A 156 -5.10 5.73 -9.61
C PHE A 156 -6.62 5.70 -9.78
N GLY A 157 -7.17 6.61 -10.60
CA GLY A 157 -8.58 6.55 -11.00
C GLY A 157 -8.90 5.26 -11.77
N ALA A 158 -8.10 4.96 -12.80
CA ALA A 158 -8.25 3.73 -13.58
C ALA A 158 -8.10 2.46 -12.72
N PHE A 159 -7.16 2.44 -11.77
CA PHE A 159 -6.99 1.35 -10.82
C PHE A 159 -8.24 1.14 -9.96
N ALA A 160 -8.81 2.22 -9.42
CA ALA A 160 -10.02 2.16 -8.61
C ALA A 160 -11.22 1.62 -9.39
N ASP A 161 -11.35 2.00 -10.67
CA ASP A 161 -12.41 1.51 -11.55
C ASP A 161 -12.21 0.04 -11.95
N ALA A 162 -10.98 -0.36 -12.25
CA ALA A 162 -10.63 -1.74 -12.59
C ALA A 162 -10.91 -2.72 -11.43
N GLY A 163 -10.83 -2.25 -10.18
CA GLY A 163 -11.14 -3.06 -8.99
C GLY A 163 -12.63 -3.23 -8.68
N VAL A 164 -13.53 -2.49 -9.34
CA VAL A 164 -14.97 -2.56 -9.09
C VAL A 164 -15.48 -3.98 -9.35
N GLY A 165 -16.16 -4.56 -8.35
CA GLY A 165 -16.70 -5.93 -8.43
C GLY A 165 -15.68 -7.03 -8.11
N ILE A 166 -14.39 -6.71 -8.00
CA ILE A 166 -13.33 -7.65 -7.60
C ILE A 166 -12.99 -7.49 -6.11
N VAL A 167 -12.83 -6.24 -5.65
CA VAL A 167 -12.64 -5.90 -4.24
C VAL A 167 -13.98 -5.58 -3.56
N PRO A 168 -14.09 -5.69 -2.21
CA PRO A 168 -15.31 -5.35 -1.49
C PRO A 168 -15.77 -3.91 -1.79
N PRO A 169 -17.08 -3.66 -1.93
CA PRO A 169 -17.60 -2.32 -2.21
C PRO A 169 -17.13 -1.26 -1.20
N SER A 170 -17.03 -1.60 0.08
CA SER A 170 -16.54 -0.68 1.11
C SER A 170 -15.10 -0.22 0.86
N MET A 171 -14.28 -1.09 0.28
CA MET A 171 -12.89 -0.80 -0.05
C MET A 171 -12.78 0.08 -1.30
N THR A 172 -13.59 -0.20 -2.32
CA THR A 172 -13.76 0.66 -3.49
C THR A 172 -14.18 2.07 -3.09
N THR A 173 -15.18 2.19 -2.21
CA THR A 173 -15.63 3.48 -1.69
C THR A 173 -14.51 4.20 -0.95
N ALA A 174 -13.79 3.51 -0.04
CA ALA A 174 -12.68 4.11 0.69
C ALA A 174 -11.57 4.62 -0.22
N LEU A 175 -11.20 3.87 -1.26
CA LEU A 175 -10.21 4.32 -2.25
C LEU A 175 -10.72 5.54 -3.05
N ARG A 176 -11.97 5.51 -3.53
CA ARG A 176 -12.56 6.63 -4.26
C ARG A 176 -12.63 7.90 -3.41
N ASP A 177 -12.99 7.78 -2.13
CA ASP A 177 -13.08 8.92 -1.23
C ASP A 177 -11.70 9.61 -1.05
N VAL A 178 -10.63 8.84 -0.86
CA VAL A 178 -9.28 9.42 -0.75
C VAL A 178 -8.79 10.00 -2.08
N LEU A 179 -9.18 9.42 -3.22
CA LEU A 179 -8.85 9.96 -4.54
C LEU A 179 -9.58 11.27 -4.85
N VAL A 180 -10.85 11.42 -4.46
CA VAL A 180 -11.58 12.68 -4.59
C VAL A 180 -10.91 13.78 -3.75
N LEU A 181 -10.45 13.44 -2.54
CA LEU A 181 -9.70 14.40 -1.72
C LEU A 181 -8.35 14.77 -2.35
N LEU A 182 -7.64 13.81 -2.94
CA LEU A 182 -6.38 14.03 -3.64
C LEU A 182 -6.56 14.91 -4.88
N ASP A 183 -7.59 14.64 -5.69
CA ASP A 183 -7.90 15.43 -6.90
C ASP A 183 -8.16 16.91 -6.54
N ARG A 184 -8.97 17.15 -5.49
CA ARG A 184 -9.22 18.50 -4.98
C ARG A 184 -7.94 19.18 -4.46
N ALA A 185 -7.13 18.46 -3.69
CA ALA A 185 -5.91 19.01 -3.11
C ALA A 185 -4.82 19.29 -4.15
N THR A 186 -4.90 18.68 -5.33
CA THR A 186 -3.93 18.86 -6.43
C THR A 186 -4.44 19.75 -7.56
N ALA A 187 -5.69 20.24 -7.50
CA ALA A 187 -6.32 20.98 -8.59
C ALA A 187 -5.54 22.24 -8.99
N HIS A 188 -5.12 23.06 -8.02
CA HIS A 188 -4.35 24.27 -8.30
C HIS A 188 -2.94 23.96 -8.81
N ALA A 189 -2.24 23.01 -8.17
CA ALA A 189 -0.90 22.60 -8.60
C ALA A 189 -0.89 22.08 -10.05
N ARG A 190 -1.96 21.40 -10.49
CA ARG A 190 -2.15 20.97 -11.88
C ARG A 190 -2.45 22.11 -12.84
N ALA A 191 -3.28 23.07 -12.43
CA ALA A 191 -3.61 24.24 -13.23
C ALA A 191 -2.37 25.12 -13.50
N ALA A 192 -1.42 25.17 -12.56
CA ALA A 192 -0.17 25.90 -12.71
C ALA A 192 0.90 25.18 -13.56
N ALA A 193 0.72 23.87 -13.80
CA ALA A 193 1.65 23.04 -14.57
C ALA A 193 1.19 22.80 -16.03
N SER A 194 -0.04 23.20 -16.36
CA SER A 194 -0.62 23.18 -17.72
C SER A 194 -0.33 24.49 -18.46
#